data_AF-A0A2V7H9B7-F1
#
_entry.id   AF-A0A2V7H9B7-F1
#
_cell.length_a   1.000
_cell.length_b   1.000
_cell.length_c   1.000
_cell.angle_alpha   90.00
_cell.angle_beta   90.00
_cell.angle_gamma   90.00
#
_symmetry.space_group_name_H-M   'P 1'
#
loop_
_entity.id
_entity.type
_entity.pdbx_description
1 polymer ?
#
loop_
_entity_poly.entity_id
_entity_poly.type
_entity_poly.pdbx_seq_one_letter_code
_entity_poly.pdbx_strand_id
1 'polypeptide(L)'
;MGSVTLGALAANRRDRTPKGAFTPGEYLTYDVKFGFLHVGHGAMLLAGIDTVRGHIAWRAVFTISGGTLFFKVRDSTMSWFDTASFSSLRFVQRLREGRYHADRDFHIYPERATYARNDKPEVPSVRQPLDDVSFL
;
A
#
# COMPACT_ATOMS: atom_id res chain seq x y z
N MET A 1 -28.97 46.69 5.13
CA MET A 1 -28.47 46.46 3.76
C MET A 1 -27.07 45.90 3.89
N GLY A 2 -26.90 44.61 3.59
CA GLY A 2 -25.61 43.92 3.71
C GLY A 2 -25.02 43.63 2.35
N SER A 3 -23.69 43.54 2.29
CA SER A 3 -22.98 42.50 1.55
C SER A 3 -21.49 42.58 1.93
N VAL A 4 -20.94 41.49 2.47
CA VAL A 4 -19.49 41.30 2.65
C VAL A 4 -19.07 40.31 1.56
N THR A 5 -18.28 40.78 0.59
CA THR A 5 -17.73 39.93 -0.46
C THR A 5 -16.51 39.17 0.09
N LEU A 6 -16.67 37.88 0.37
CA LEU A 6 -15.53 36.98 0.59
C LEU A 6 -14.95 36.61 -0.78
N GLY A 7 -13.78 37.17 -1.12
CA GLY A 7 -12.95 36.66 -2.19
C GLY A 7 -12.39 35.29 -1.80
N ALA A 8 -12.88 34.23 -2.45
CA ALA A 8 -12.31 32.90 -2.28
C ALA A 8 -10.88 32.91 -2.85
N LEU A 9 -9.88 32.65 -2.00
CA LEU A 9 -8.55 32.26 -2.46
C LEU A 9 -8.71 30.98 -3.27
N ALA A 10 -8.57 31.08 -4.59
CA ALA A 10 -8.31 29.94 -5.43
C ALA A 10 -6.95 29.36 -5.01
N ALA A 11 -6.97 28.39 -4.11
CA ALA A 11 -5.79 27.60 -3.77
C ALA A 11 -5.30 26.97 -5.07
N ASN A 12 -4.14 27.44 -5.52
CA ASN A 12 -3.41 26.96 -6.67
C ASN A 12 -3.01 25.50 -6.43
N ARG A 13 -3.94 24.57 -6.69
CA ARG A 13 -3.66 23.14 -6.80
C ARG A 13 -2.84 22.98 -8.06
N ARG A 14 -1.51 23.12 -7.92
CA ARG A 14 -0.59 22.57 -8.91
C ARG A 14 -0.96 21.09 -9.04
N ASP A 15 -1.40 20.68 -10.21
CA ASP A 15 -1.51 19.27 -10.56
C ASP A 15 -0.14 18.63 -10.33
N ARG A 16 0.04 18.04 -9.16
CA ARG A 16 1.19 17.20 -8.83
C ARG A 16 0.88 15.78 -9.27
N THR A 17 0.46 15.62 -10.52
CA THR A 17 0.52 14.29 -11.13
C THR A 17 2.00 13.92 -11.14
N PRO A 18 2.43 12.85 -10.46
CA PRO A 18 3.83 12.47 -10.44
C PRO A 18 4.27 12.22 -11.89
N LYS A 19 5.14 13.09 -12.42
CA LYS A 19 5.76 12.86 -13.72
C LYS A 19 6.99 11.99 -13.50
N GLY A 20 6.87 10.70 -13.83
CA GLY A 20 7.98 9.78 -13.96
C GLY A 20 8.03 8.67 -12.90
N ALA A 21 8.50 7.51 -13.35
CA ALA A 21 8.65 6.20 -12.70
C ALA A 21 7.48 5.21 -12.87
N PHE A 22 6.22 5.59 -12.64
CA PHE A 22 5.11 4.63 -12.70
C PHE A 22 3.83 5.20 -13.31
N THR A 23 3.05 4.34 -13.97
CA THR A 23 1.71 4.63 -14.49
C THR A 23 0.67 3.73 -13.82
N PRO A 24 -0.48 4.26 -13.33
CA PRO A 24 -1.59 3.42 -12.90
C PRO A 24 -1.93 2.33 -13.93
N GLY A 25 -2.12 1.10 -13.46
CA GLY A 25 -2.41 -0.05 -14.30
C GLY A 25 -1.19 -0.90 -14.68
N GLU A 26 0.01 -0.51 -14.27
CA GLU A 26 1.18 -1.39 -14.33
C GLU A 26 0.93 -2.68 -13.53
N TYR A 27 1.13 -3.82 -14.19
CA TYR A 27 0.81 -5.15 -13.69
C TYR A 27 1.98 -6.08 -13.93
N LEU A 28 2.40 -6.78 -12.89
CA LEU A 28 3.54 -7.68 -12.91
C LEU A 28 3.13 -9.02 -12.29
N THR A 29 3.46 -10.11 -12.95
CA THR A 29 3.15 -11.47 -12.49
C THR A 29 4.42 -12.28 -12.29
N TYR A 30 4.36 -13.18 -11.32
CA TYR A 30 5.46 -14.04 -10.93
C TYR A 30 4.94 -15.45 -10.69
N ASP A 31 5.69 -16.46 -11.12
CA ASP A 31 5.40 -17.86 -10.79
C ASP A 31 6.29 -18.32 -9.64
N VAL A 32 5.66 -18.97 -8.65
CA VAL A 32 6.35 -19.57 -7.51
C VAL A 32 6.51 -21.07 -7.79
N LYS A 33 7.77 -21.52 -7.82
CA LYS A 33 8.12 -22.93 -8.07
C LYS A 33 8.82 -23.55 -6.87
N PHE A 34 8.51 -24.81 -6.57
CA PHE A 34 9.23 -25.64 -5.60
C PHE A 34 9.77 -26.88 -6.33
N GLY A 35 11.07 -26.89 -6.61
CA GLY A 35 11.65 -27.84 -7.56
C GLY A 35 11.02 -27.69 -8.95
N PHE A 36 10.56 -28.80 -9.54
CA PHE A 36 9.88 -28.80 -10.84
C PHE A 36 8.38 -28.51 -10.76
N LEU A 37 7.79 -28.42 -9.56
CA LEU A 37 6.36 -28.18 -9.39
C LEU A 37 6.06 -26.68 -9.36
N HIS A 38 5.10 -26.25 -10.17
CA HIS A 38 4.44 -24.95 -9.99
C HIS A 38 3.57 -25.04 -8.75
N VAL A 39 3.85 -24.19 -7.78
CA VAL A 39 3.20 -24.21 -6.46
C VAL A 39 2.47 -22.92 -6.15
N GLY A 40 2.47 -21.94 -7.06
CA GLY A 40 1.74 -20.70 -6.85
C GLY A 40 2.02 -19.60 -7.87
N HIS A 41 1.24 -18.55 -7.76
CA HIS A 41 1.29 -17.36 -8.59
C HIS A 41 1.26 -16.11 -7.68
N GLY A 42 2.13 -15.17 -7.98
CA GLY A 42 2.15 -13.83 -7.39
C GLY A 42 1.74 -12.81 -8.45
N ALA A 43 0.97 -11.80 -8.06
CA ALA A 43 0.61 -10.69 -8.93
C ALA A 43 0.70 -9.37 -8.17
N MET A 44 1.30 -8.37 -8.80
CA MET A 44 1.41 -7.01 -8.31
C MET A 44 0.72 -6.08 -9.30
N LEU A 45 -0.15 -5.21 -8.79
CA LEU A 45 -0.87 -4.21 -9.54
C LEU A 45 -0.66 -2.85 -8.90
N LEU A 46 -0.12 -1.88 -9.65
CA LEU A 46 -0.18 -0.49 -9.26
C LEU A 46 -1.57 0.07 -9.59
N ALA A 47 -2.49 -0.07 -8.64
CA ALA A 47 -3.90 0.20 -8.83
C ALA A 47 -4.25 1.68 -9.05
N GLY A 48 -3.37 2.61 -8.67
CA GLY A 48 -3.50 4.03 -9.01
C GLY A 48 -3.06 4.98 -7.92
N ILE A 49 -3.65 6.18 -7.90
CA ILE A 49 -3.36 7.24 -6.93
C ILE A 49 -4.53 7.36 -5.94
N ASP A 50 -4.21 7.62 -4.68
CA ASP A 50 -5.14 7.86 -3.59
C ASP A 50 -4.65 9.03 -2.72
N THR A 51 -5.43 9.42 -1.71
CA THR A 51 -5.01 10.38 -0.68
C THR A 51 -5.05 9.74 0.70
N VAL A 52 -3.91 9.66 1.37
CA VAL A 52 -3.80 9.13 2.73
C VAL A 52 -3.35 10.23 3.67
N ARG A 53 -4.26 10.69 4.54
CA ARG A 53 -3.98 11.73 5.56
C ARG A 53 -3.32 13.00 4.98
N GLY A 54 -3.74 13.41 3.78
CA GLY A 54 -3.21 14.60 3.10
C GLY A 54 -2.00 14.33 2.19
N HIS A 55 -1.44 13.13 2.22
CA HIS A 55 -0.39 12.69 1.28
C HIS A 55 -1.03 12.13 0.01
N ILE A 56 -0.50 12.54 -1.14
CA ILE A 56 -0.83 11.88 -2.41
C ILE A 56 -0.02 10.60 -2.47
N ALA A 57 -0.72 9.47 -2.51
CA ALA A 57 -0.13 8.15 -2.37
C ALA A 57 -0.39 7.29 -3.60
N TRP A 58 0.62 6.51 -3.99
CA TRP A 58 0.41 5.35 -4.85
C TRP A 58 -0.34 4.28 -4.08
N ARG A 59 -1.29 3.60 -4.73
CA ARG A 59 -2.00 2.43 -4.20
C ARG A 59 -1.58 1.21 -5.00
N ALA A 60 -0.95 0.25 -4.34
CA ALA A 60 -0.55 -1.02 -4.93
C ALA A 60 -1.34 -2.18 -4.29
N VAL A 61 -1.59 -3.22 -5.07
CA VAL A 61 -2.21 -4.46 -4.63
C VAL A 61 -1.30 -5.60 -5.01
N PHE A 62 -0.92 -6.41 -4.04
CA PHE A 62 -0.12 -7.60 -4.21
C PHE A 62 -0.91 -8.82 -3.74
N THR A 63 -0.92 -9.88 -4.53
CA THR A 63 -1.62 -11.11 -4.21
C THR A 63 -0.72 -12.31 -4.44
N ILE A 64 -0.72 -13.24 -3.49
CA ILE A 64 -0.07 -14.55 -3.63
C ILE A 64 -1.13 -15.62 -3.50
N SER A 65 -1.13 -16.57 -4.42
CA SER A 65 -1.96 -17.75 -4.32
C SER A 65 -1.16 -18.99 -4.67
N GLY A 66 -1.40 -20.10 -3.99
CA GLY A 66 -0.62 -21.30 -4.25
C GLY A 66 -0.89 -22.39 -3.24
N GLY A 67 -0.13 -23.47 -3.33
CA GLY A 67 -0.20 -24.56 -2.38
C GLY A 67 0.18 -25.92 -2.96
N THR A 68 0.24 -26.89 -2.06
CA THR A 68 0.33 -28.32 -2.34
C THR A 68 -1.00 -28.99 -1.97
N LEU A 69 -1.07 -30.32 -2.10
CA LEU A 69 -2.27 -31.08 -1.70
C LEU A 69 -2.67 -30.86 -0.23
N PHE A 70 -1.70 -30.60 0.65
CA PHE A 70 -1.91 -30.49 2.11
C PHE A 70 -1.82 -29.08 2.67
N PHE A 71 -1.44 -28.09 1.86
CA PHE A 71 -1.26 -26.71 2.30
C PHE A 71 -1.66 -25.72 1.21
N LYS A 72 -2.42 -24.69 1.55
CA LYS A 72 -2.91 -23.68 0.59
C LYS A 72 -2.59 -22.28 1.10
N VAL A 73 -2.18 -21.41 0.19
CA VAL A 73 -1.87 -20.00 0.44
C VAL A 73 -2.81 -19.13 -0.41
N ARG A 74 -3.37 -18.10 0.20
CA ARG A 74 -4.15 -17.06 -0.47
C ARG A 74 -4.00 -15.76 0.31
N ASP A 75 -2.96 -15.03 -0.02
CA ASP A 75 -2.61 -13.80 0.64
C ASP A 75 -2.86 -12.60 -0.26
N SER A 76 -3.24 -11.49 0.36
CA SER A 76 -3.38 -10.21 -0.32
C SER A 76 -2.87 -9.10 0.58
N THR A 77 -2.02 -8.24 0.02
CA THR A 77 -1.55 -7.00 0.63
C THR A 77 -1.99 -5.83 -0.23
N MET A 78 -2.62 -4.84 0.37
CA MET A 78 -2.93 -3.57 -0.26
C MET A 78 -2.10 -2.50 0.42
N SER A 79 -1.29 -1.78 -0.34
CA SER A 79 -0.32 -0.82 0.19
C SER A 79 -0.53 0.58 -0.37
N TRP A 80 -0.24 1.57 0.46
CA TRP A 80 -0.23 2.97 0.10
C TRP A 80 1.08 3.62 0.54
N PHE A 81 1.80 4.19 -0.42
CA PHE A 81 3.07 4.86 -0.18
C PHE A 81 3.10 6.23 -0.86
N ASP A 82 3.78 7.17 -0.22
CA ASP A 82 3.85 8.57 -0.66
C ASP A 82 4.49 8.68 -2.04
N THR A 83 3.88 9.46 -2.93
CA THR A 83 4.37 9.63 -4.32
C THR A 83 5.67 10.41 -4.43
N ALA A 84 6.02 11.22 -3.42
CA ALA A 84 7.22 12.05 -3.44
C ALA A 84 8.39 11.42 -2.67
N SER A 85 8.12 10.78 -1.53
CA SER A 85 9.16 10.18 -0.67
C SER A 85 9.25 8.66 -0.78
N PHE A 86 8.28 8.00 -1.42
CA PHE A 86 8.12 6.54 -1.44
C PHE A 86 7.98 5.91 -0.05
N SER A 87 7.78 6.71 0.99
CA SER A 87 7.57 6.21 2.35
C SER A 87 6.21 5.56 2.47
N SER A 88 6.15 4.40 3.11
CA SER A 88 4.88 3.74 3.38
C SER A 88 4.01 4.55 4.34
N LEU A 89 2.72 4.62 4.05
CA LEU A 89 1.72 5.38 4.81
C LEU A 89 0.67 4.45 5.43
N ARG A 90 0.33 3.37 4.74
CA ARG A 90 -0.60 2.35 5.21
C ARG A 90 -0.39 1.06 4.44
N PHE A 91 -0.58 -0.08 5.08
CA PHE A 91 -0.82 -1.32 4.35
C PHE A 91 -1.79 -2.24 5.09
N VAL A 92 -2.57 -3.00 4.32
CA VAL A 92 -3.55 -3.96 4.82
C VAL A 92 -3.20 -5.34 4.29
N GLN A 93 -2.95 -6.28 5.20
CA GLN A 93 -2.67 -7.67 4.89
C GLN A 93 -3.86 -8.54 5.24
N ARG A 94 -4.25 -9.42 4.33
CA ARG A 94 -5.14 -10.57 4.60
C ARG A 94 -4.37 -11.83 4.25
N LEU A 95 -4.00 -12.59 5.27
CA LEU A 95 -3.22 -13.81 5.15
C LEU A 95 -4.14 -15.01 5.36
N ARG A 96 -4.09 -15.98 4.45
CA ARG A 96 -4.87 -17.23 4.51
C ARG A 96 -3.98 -18.39 4.10
N GLU A 97 -3.27 -18.96 5.07
CA GLU A 97 -2.20 -19.93 4.89
C GLU A 97 -2.50 -21.22 5.66
N GLY A 98 -3.08 -22.20 4.99
CA GLY A 98 -3.51 -23.46 5.60
C GLY A 98 -4.54 -23.21 6.72
N ARG A 99 -4.12 -23.40 7.98
CA ARG A 99 -4.94 -23.12 9.17
C ARG A 99 -4.68 -21.73 9.76
N TYR A 100 -3.65 -21.04 9.30
CA TYR A 100 -3.30 -19.71 9.77
C TYR A 100 -4.11 -18.66 9.02
N HIS A 101 -4.74 -17.76 9.78
CA HIS A 101 -5.50 -16.65 9.24
C HIS A 101 -5.18 -15.40 10.05
N ALA A 102 -4.87 -14.31 9.35
CA ALA A 102 -4.63 -13.02 9.98
C ALA A 102 -5.09 -11.89 9.08
N ASP A 103 -5.69 -10.87 9.70
CA ASP A 103 -5.98 -9.59 9.07
C ASP A 103 -5.24 -8.50 9.87
N ARG A 104 -4.48 -7.68 9.16
CA ARG A 104 -3.62 -6.66 9.77
C ARG A 104 -3.75 -5.37 8.97
N ASP A 105 -4.07 -4.28 9.66
CA ASP A 105 -4.11 -2.93 9.11
C ASP A 105 -3.03 -2.09 9.80
N PHE A 106 -2.02 -1.68 9.05
CA PHE A 106 -0.91 -0.89 9.55
C PHE A 106 -1.07 0.56 9.10
N HIS A 107 -1.01 1.48 10.06
CA HIS A 107 -1.01 2.92 9.80
C HIS A 107 0.34 3.47 10.22
N ILE A 108 1.07 4.06 9.28
CA ILE A 108 2.47 4.45 9.47
C ILE A 108 2.54 5.97 9.41
N TYR A 109 3.28 6.57 10.34
CA TYR A 109 3.41 8.01 10.49
C TYR A 109 4.89 8.40 10.37
N PRO A 110 5.42 8.54 9.14
CA PRO A 110 6.82 8.93 8.90
C PRO A 110 7.23 10.21 9.66
N GLU A 111 6.30 11.16 9.79
CA GLU A 111 6.51 12.47 10.43
C GLU A 111 6.78 12.34 11.94
N ARG A 112 6.17 11.33 12.57
CA ARG A 112 6.32 11.04 13.99
C ARG A 112 7.29 9.90 14.27
N ALA A 113 7.75 9.21 13.24
CA ALA A 113 8.49 7.96 13.35
C ALA A 113 7.75 6.93 14.22
N THR A 114 6.46 6.74 13.96
CA THR A 114 5.61 5.78 14.66
C THR A 114 4.76 4.98 13.69
N TYR A 115 4.23 3.85 14.16
CA TYR A 115 3.16 3.14 13.46
C TYR A 115 2.17 2.55 14.46
N ALA A 116 0.93 2.36 14.03
CA ALA A 116 -0.09 1.59 14.72
C ALA A 116 -0.47 0.37 13.88
N ARG A 117 -0.89 -0.70 14.56
CA ARG A 117 -1.37 -1.93 13.91
C ARG A 117 -2.73 -2.31 14.49
N ASN A 118 -3.74 -2.38 13.64
CA ASN A 118 -5.15 -2.51 14.01
C ASN A 118 -5.48 -1.41 15.05
N ASP A 119 -6.24 -1.77 16.08
CA ASP A 119 -6.62 -0.85 17.15
C ASP A 119 -5.57 -0.76 18.29
N LYS A 120 -4.33 -1.15 18.03
CA LYS A 120 -3.25 -1.09 19.03
C LYS A 120 -2.64 0.32 19.09
N PRO A 121 -2.12 0.72 20.27
CA PRO A 121 -1.41 2.00 20.41
C PRO A 121 -0.25 2.15 19.41
N GLU A 122 0.08 3.40 19.09
CA GLU A 122 1.27 3.71 18.31
C GLU A 122 2.55 3.27 19.04
N VAL A 123 3.47 2.69 18.29
CA VAL A 123 4.80 2.30 18.76
C VAL A 123 5.87 2.92 17.85
N PRO A 124 7.13 3.03 18.32
CA PRO A 124 8.22 3.59 17.52
C PRO A 124 8.43 2.89 16.16
N SER A 125 8.87 3.67 15.18
CA SER A 125 9.21 3.29 13.80
C SER A 125 10.38 4.15 13.29
N VAL A 126 10.55 4.19 11.97
CA VAL A 126 11.54 5.02 11.26
C VAL A 126 10.87 6.15 10.47
N ARG A 127 11.63 7.19 10.12
CA ARG A 127 11.15 8.35 9.35
C ARG A 127 11.02 8.11 7.84
N GLN A 128 11.64 7.05 7.32
CA GLN A 128 11.57 6.64 5.93
C GLN A 128 11.25 5.13 5.87
N PRO A 129 10.01 4.75 6.23
CA PRO A 129 9.60 3.35 6.23
C PRO A 129 9.50 2.83 4.80
N LEU A 130 10.18 1.71 4.52
CA LEU A 130 10.01 0.98 3.27
C LEU A 130 8.59 0.41 3.18
N ASP A 131 8.07 0.34 1.96
CA ASP A 131 6.75 -0.21 1.70
C ASP A 131 6.73 -1.74 1.69
N ASP A 132 5.66 -2.34 2.21
CA ASP A 132 5.50 -3.80 2.35
C ASP A 132 5.50 -4.53 0.99
N VAL A 133 5.08 -3.86 -0.09
CA VAL A 133 5.16 -4.45 -1.45
C VAL A 133 6.45 -4.12 -2.19
N SER A 134 7.38 -3.37 -1.58
CA SER A 134 8.69 -3.03 -2.17
C SER A 134 9.79 -4.07 -1.89
N PHE A 135 9.48 -5.18 -1.21
CA PHE A 135 10.45 -6.26 -0.93
C PHE A 135 10.68 -7.24 -2.10
N LEU A 136 10.11 -6.96 -3.28
CA LEU A 136 10.31 -7.74 -4.51
C LEU A 136 11.39 -7.15 -5.41
#